data_AF-A0A374JZA6-F1
#
_entry.id   AF-A0A374JZA6-F1
#
_cell.length_a   1.000
_cell.length_b   1.000
_cell.length_c   1.000
_cell.angle_alpha   90.00
_cell.angle_beta   90.00
_cell.angle_gamma   90.00
#
_symmetry.space_group_name_H-M   'P 1'
#
loop_
_entity.id
_entity.type
_entity.pdbx_description
1 polymer ?
#
loop_
_entity_poly.entity_id
_entity_poly.type
_entity_poly.pdbx_seq_one_letter_code
_entity_poly.pdbx_strand_id
1 'polypeptide(L)'
;MTLSAKRLGERCGLTAEEMNILLKEEGFLSGEPGNYYPTEKGKLFVVEKGDDNGYGGYAFRGWNWFEWDERILEEIDTSMERKRYIREKTSEERRRRRAEKAAESEAYWNKVNSQNENPMGGTTTEPNDSSAGKIVLGVLALVGYGAYMAITHFTKKKEGS
;
A
#
# COMPACT_ATOMS: atom_id res chain seq x y z
N MET A 1 4.85 1.60 -30.71
CA MET A 1 4.99 0.56 -29.67
C MET A 1 4.13 0.96 -28.48
N THR A 2 3.62 0.01 -27.69
CA THR A 2 2.84 0.30 -26.49
C THR A 2 3.63 0.00 -25.22
N LEU A 3 3.50 0.84 -24.20
CA LEU A 3 4.23 0.78 -22.94
C LEU A 3 3.29 0.91 -21.75
N SER A 4 3.57 0.20 -20.67
CA SER A 4 2.91 0.48 -19.39
C SER A 4 3.32 1.85 -18.86
N ALA A 5 2.50 2.45 -17.99
CA ALA A 5 2.84 3.71 -17.33
C ALA A 5 4.20 3.66 -16.59
N LYS A 6 4.60 2.48 -16.09
CA LYS A 6 5.92 2.26 -15.51
C LYS A 6 7.04 2.48 -16.53
N ARG A 7 6.97 1.80 -17.67
CA ARG A 7 7.99 1.91 -18.74
C ARG A 7 8.01 3.31 -19.36
N LEU A 8 6.84 3.94 -19.49
CA LEU A 8 6.71 5.31 -19.94
C LEU A 8 7.41 6.28 -18.96
N GLY A 9 7.16 6.12 -17.65
CA GLY A 9 7.80 6.88 -16.60
C GLY A 9 9.32 6.71 -16.57
N GLU A 10 9.82 5.47 -16.72
CA GLU A 10 11.26 5.17 -16.76
C GLU A 10 11.98 5.99 -17.85
N ARG A 11 11.37 6.18 -19.02
CA ARG A 11 11.93 7.01 -20.10
C ARG A 11 12.02 8.50 -19.73
N CYS A 12 11.14 8.98 -18.86
CA CYS A 12 11.08 10.37 -18.42
C CYS A 12 11.81 10.61 -17.08
N GLY A 13 12.30 9.55 -16.43
CA GLY A 13 12.86 9.60 -15.07
C GLY A 13 11.80 9.76 -13.98
N LEU A 14 10.61 9.18 -14.18
CA LEU A 14 9.47 9.18 -13.26
C LEU A 14 9.14 7.77 -12.80
N THR A 15 8.60 7.63 -11.60
CA THR A 15 7.97 6.39 -11.14
C THR A 15 6.62 6.16 -11.83
N ALA A 16 6.08 4.94 -11.78
CA ALA A 16 4.77 4.63 -12.37
C ALA A 16 3.63 5.50 -11.78
N GLU A 17 3.68 5.79 -10.48
CA GLU A 17 2.68 6.64 -9.83
C GLU A 17 2.79 8.10 -10.27
N GLU A 18 4.02 8.65 -10.32
CA GLU A 18 4.28 9.99 -10.83
C GLU A 18 3.85 10.12 -12.30
N MET A 19 4.11 9.10 -13.11
CA MET A 19 3.66 9.08 -14.51
C MET A 19 2.13 9.09 -14.62
N ASN A 20 1.42 8.30 -13.80
CA ASN A 20 -0.05 8.32 -13.79
C ASN A 20 -0.60 9.67 -13.33
N ILE A 21 0.03 10.32 -12.35
CA ILE A 21 -0.35 11.66 -11.92
C ILE A 21 -0.10 12.68 -13.03
N LEU A 22 1.04 12.61 -13.73
CA LEU A 22 1.29 13.45 -14.90
C LEU A 22 0.21 13.26 -15.97
N LEU A 23 -0.12 12.02 -16.32
CA LEU A 23 -1.18 11.72 -17.29
C LEU A 23 -2.55 12.26 -16.84
N LYS A 24 -2.85 12.24 -15.54
CA LYS A 24 -4.06 12.85 -14.98
C LYS A 24 -4.04 14.37 -15.11
N GLU A 25 -2.94 15.02 -14.74
CA GLU A 25 -2.79 16.49 -14.80
C GLU A 25 -2.80 17.01 -16.24
N GLU A 26 -2.32 16.21 -17.21
CA GLU A 26 -2.41 16.50 -18.64
C GLU A 26 -3.77 16.12 -19.26
N GLY A 27 -4.70 15.60 -18.45
CA GLY A 27 -6.08 15.31 -18.83
C GLY A 27 -6.29 14.00 -19.60
N PHE A 28 -5.30 13.11 -19.67
CA PHE A 28 -5.43 11.79 -20.30
C PHE A 28 -6.05 10.75 -19.36
N LEU A 29 -5.88 10.93 -18.05
CA LEU A 29 -6.48 10.08 -17.02
C LEU A 29 -7.43 10.88 -16.13
N SER A 30 -8.40 10.18 -15.55
CA SER A 30 -9.23 10.64 -14.44
C SER A 30 -9.22 9.59 -13.31
N GLY A 31 -9.81 9.92 -12.16
CA GLY A 31 -9.83 9.04 -11.00
C GLY A 31 -8.65 9.26 -10.05
N GLU A 32 -8.38 8.28 -9.19
CA GLU A 32 -7.46 8.40 -8.06
C GLU A 32 -6.37 7.31 -8.12
N PRO A 33 -5.24 7.46 -7.40
CA PRO A 33 -4.20 6.45 -7.33
C PRO A 33 -4.77 5.06 -7.01
N GLY A 34 -4.61 4.12 -7.95
CA GLY A 34 -5.11 2.75 -7.84
C GLY A 34 -6.47 2.50 -8.52
N ASN A 35 -7.14 3.56 -9.01
CA ASN A 35 -8.40 3.47 -9.73
C ASN A 35 -8.49 4.58 -10.79
N TYR A 36 -7.67 4.46 -11.84
CA TYR A 36 -7.61 5.41 -12.94
C TYR A 36 -8.48 4.96 -14.11
N TYR A 37 -9.00 5.92 -14.86
CA TYR A 37 -9.77 5.68 -16.08
C TYR A 37 -9.28 6.60 -17.21
N PRO A 38 -9.18 6.12 -18.46
CA PRO A 38 -8.87 6.97 -19.60
C PRO A 38 -10.00 7.96 -19.88
N THR A 39 -9.65 9.22 -20.06
CA THR A 39 -10.57 10.23 -20.59
C THR A 39 -10.76 10.03 -22.10
N GLU A 40 -11.67 10.78 -22.72
CA GLU A 40 -11.79 10.78 -24.20
C GLU A 40 -10.47 11.17 -24.89
N LYS A 41 -9.70 12.09 -24.29
CA LYS A 41 -8.34 12.44 -24.74
C LYS A 41 -7.38 11.26 -24.58
N GLY A 42 -7.43 10.57 -23.43
CA GLY A 42 -6.64 9.38 -23.12
C GLY A 42 -6.85 8.22 -24.08
N LYS A 43 -8.11 7.96 -24.45
CA LYS A 43 -8.52 6.85 -25.32
C LYS A 43 -7.86 6.85 -26.70
N LEU A 44 -7.39 8.01 -27.17
CA LEU A 44 -6.65 8.12 -28.43
C LEU A 44 -5.26 7.45 -28.38
N PHE A 45 -4.71 7.27 -27.18
CA PHE A 45 -3.33 6.83 -26.96
C PHE A 45 -3.22 5.57 -26.10
N VAL A 46 -4.32 5.02 -25.62
CA VAL A 46 -4.29 3.91 -24.67
C VAL A 46 -5.14 2.75 -25.14
N VAL A 47 -4.60 1.56 -24.93
CA VAL A 47 -5.31 0.31 -25.07
C VAL A 47 -5.46 -0.30 -23.69
N GLU A 48 -6.69 -0.59 -23.30
CA GLU A 48 -6.96 -1.41 -22.12
C GLU A 48 -6.72 -2.87 -22.46
N LYS A 49 -5.92 -3.52 -21.61
CA LYS A 49 -5.67 -4.95 -21.62
C LYS A 49 -6.28 -5.54 -20.37
N GLY A 50 -6.73 -6.78 -20.49
CA GLY A 50 -7.25 -7.53 -19.36
C GLY A 50 -6.75 -8.96 -19.43
N ASP A 51 -6.65 -9.57 -18.26
CA ASP A 51 -6.40 -10.99 -18.10
C ASP A 51 -7.17 -11.49 -16.88
N ASP A 52 -7.36 -12.79 -16.81
CA ASP A 52 -8.08 -13.42 -15.72
C ASP A 52 -7.37 -14.69 -15.26
N ASN A 53 -7.80 -15.20 -14.11
CA ASN A 53 -7.21 -16.41 -13.54
C ASN A 53 -7.69 -17.71 -14.22
N GLY A 54 -8.48 -17.65 -15.29
CA GLY A 54 -9.01 -18.78 -16.03
C GLY A 54 -10.11 -19.59 -15.31
N TYR A 55 -10.51 -19.17 -14.10
CA TYR A 55 -11.51 -19.87 -13.29
C TYR A 55 -12.88 -19.21 -13.39
N GLY A 56 -13.95 -20.00 -13.50
CA GLY A 56 -15.34 -19.51 -13.46
C GLY A 56 -15.92 -19.41 -12.04
N GLY A 57 -17.12 -18.84 -11.94
CA GLY A 57 -17.92 -18.81 -10.71
C GLY A 57 -17.29 -17.97 -9.58
N TYR A 58 -17.44 -18.42 -8.34
CA TYR A 58 -16.98 -17.69 -7.14
C TYR A 58 -15.45 -17.44 -7.12
N ALA A 59 -14.67 -18.26 -7.83
CA ALA A 59 -13.22 -18.14 -7.88
C ALA A 59 -12.70 -17.18 -8.97
N PHE A 60 -13.58 -16.66 -9.85
CA PHE A 60 -13.19 -15.78 -10.94
C PHE A 60 -12.54 -14.50 -10.43
N ARG A 61 -11.37 -14.18 -10.98
CA ARG A 61 -10.68 -12.90 -10.79
C ARG A 61 -10.15 -12.42 -12.12
N GLY A 62 -10.51 -11.20 -12.50
CA GLY A 62 -9.94 -10.47 -13.63
C GLY A 62 -9.17 -9.25 -13.17
N TRP A 63 -8.20 -8.82 -13.96
CA TRP A 63 -7.47 -7.58 -13.77
C TRP A 63 -7.23 -6.91 -15.11
N ASN A 64 -7.37 -5.59 -15.13
CA ASN A 64 -7.10 -4.78 -16.30
C ASN A 64 -5.89 -3.87 -16.05
N TRP A 65 -5.18 -3.55 -17.13
CA TRP A 65 -4.11 -2.57 -17.13
C TRP A 65 -4.10 -1.77 -18.43
N PHE A 66 -3.45 -0.62 -18.38
CA PHE A 66 -3.33 0.27 -19.54
C PHE A 66 -1.96 0.15 -20.19
N GLU A 67 -1.97 0.04 -21.52
CA GLU A 67 -0.80 0.19 -22.36
C GLU A 67 -0.93 1.44 -23.23
N TRP A 68 0.04 2.32 -23.12
CA TRP A 68 0.08 3.62 -23.78
C TRP A 68 0.93 3.56 -25.04
N ASP A 69 0.41 4.08 -26.14
CA ASP A 69 1.20 4.38 -27.32
C ASP A 69 2.28 5.41 -26.98
N GLU A 70 3.53 5.11 -27.34
CA GLU A 70 4.68 5.98 -27.10
C GLU A 70 4.50 7.41 -27.64
N ARG A 71 3.66 7.60 -28.68
CA ARG A 71 3.33 8.93 -29.22
C ARG A 71 2.77 9.89 -28.18
N ILE A 72 2.21 9.38 -27.07
CA ILE A 72 1.76 10.25 -25.97
C ILE A 72 2.88 11.08 -25.36
N LEU A 73 4.15 10.66 -25.48
CA LEU A 73 5.31 11.42 -24.99
C LEU A 73 5.46 12.77 -25.70
N GLU A 74 4.93 12.91 -26.92
CA GLU A 74 4.93 14.16 -27.69
C GLU A 74 3.83 15.12 -27.21
N GLU A 75 2.84 14.61 -26.47
CA GLU A 75 1.64 15.35 -26.03
C GLU A 75 1.66 15.74 -24.55
N ILE A 76 2.64 15.26 -23.80
CA ILE A 76 2.79 15.53 -22.36
C ILE A 76 4.01 16.42 -22.11
N ASP A 77 3.88 17.37 -21.19
CA ASP A 77 5.03 18.19 -20.77
C ASP A 77 5.96 17.37 -19.86
N THR A 78 7.15 17.03 -20.39
CA THR A 78 8.21 16.32 -19.66
C THR A 78 9.36 17.24 -19.24
N SER A 79 9.14 18.55 -19.23
CA SER A 79 10.09 19.55 -18.75
C SER A 79 10.54 19.28 -17.32
N MET A 80 11.73 19.77 -16.97
CA MET A 80 12.28 19.58 -15.64
C MET A 80 11.40 20.20 -14.56
N GLU A 81 10.77 21.35 -14.84
CA GLU A 81 9.87 22.04 -13.92
C GLU A 81 8.59 21.24 -13.70
N ARG A 82 7.95 20.76 -14.77
CA ARG A 82 6.75 19.94 -14.68
C ARG A 82 6.99 18.66 -13.90
N LYS A 83 8.09 17.96 -14.20
CA LYS A 83 8.47 16.75 -13.46
C LYS A 83 8.74 17.02 -11.98
N ARG A 84 9.36 18.16 -11.64
CA ARG A 84 9.58 18.56 -10.25
C ARG A 84 8.24 18.78 -9.53
N TYR A 85 7.32 19.52 -10.15
CA TYR A 85 5.97 19.74 -9.63
C TYR A 85 5.24 18.40 -9.36
N ILE A 86 5.26 17.49 -10.33
CA ILE A 86 4.61 16.17 -10.19
C ILE A 86 5.21 15.36 -9.03
N ARG A 87 6.54 15.36 -8.86
CA ARG A 87 7.20 14.67 -7.73
C ARG A 87 6.80 15.24 -6.38
N GLU A 88 6.75 16.58 -6.27
CA GLU A 88 6.35 17.27 -5.04
C GLU A 88 4.90 16.95 -4.68
N LYS A 89 3.98 17.10 -5.64
CA LYS A 89 2.57 16.76 -5.49
C LYS A 89 2.38 15.29 -5.08
N THR A 90 3.04 14.37 -5.75
CA THR A 90 2.97 12.92 -5.45
C THR A 90 3.45 12.64 -4.02
N SER A 91 4.54 13.30 -3.59
CA SER A 91 5.08 13.17 -2.24
C SER A 91 4.10 13.68 -1.18
N GLU A 92 3.45 14.82 -1.42
CA GLU A 92 2.42 15.39 -0.57
C GLU A 92 1.19 14.48 -0.44
N GLU A 93 0.66 13.99 -1.56
CA GLU A 93 -0.48 13.07 -1.55
C GLU A 93 -0.16 11.75 -0.84
N ARG A 94 1.07 11.24 -0.99
CA ARG A 94 1.53 10.07 -0.22
C ARG A 94 1.64 10.37 1.27
N ARG A 95 2.12 11.56 1.66
CA ARG A 95 2.16 11.99 3.07
C ARG A 95 0.76 12.07 3.67
N ARG A 96 -0.18 12.71 2.96
CA ARG A 96 -1.58 12.84 3.37
C ARG A 96 -2.23 11.47 3.57
N ARG A 97 -2.17 10.58 2.57
CA ARG A 97 -2.74 9.22 2.66
C ARG A 97 -2.13 8.39 3.78
N ARG A 98 -0.83 8.55 4.05
CA ARG A 98 -0.17 7.86 5.17
C ARG A 98 -0.66 8.36 6.52
N ALA A 99 -0.85 9.67 6.67
CA ALA A 99 -1.39 10.27 7.89
C ALA A 99 -2.85 9.85 8.13
N GLU A 100 -3.68 9.88 7.09
CA GLU A 100 -5.08 9.42 7.13
C GLU A 100 -5.16 7.94 7.56
N LYS A 101 -4.40 7.06 6.89
CA LYS A 101 -4.36 5.64 7.25
C LYS A 101 -3.84 5.37 8.67
N ALA A 102 -2.89 6.18 9.15
CA ALA A 102 -2.41 6.07 10.52
C ALA A 102 -3.51 6.44 11.51
N ALA A 103 -4.21 7.56 11.28
CA ALA A 103 -5.32 8.00 12.13
C ALA A 103 -6.50 7.00 12.11
N GLU A 104 -6.86 6.47 10.94
CA GLU A 104 -7.87 5.41 10.81
C GLU A 104 -7.47 4.14 11.57
N SER A 105 -6.20 3.73 11.47
CA SER A 105 -5.68 2.59 12.21
C SER A 105 -5.70 2.83 13.72
N GLU A 106 -5.29 4.01 14.19
CA GLU A 106 -5.35 4.38 15.61
C GLU A 106 -6.78 4.36 16.13
N ALA A 107 -7.73 4.95 15.39
CA ALA A 107 -9.14 4.94 15.74
C ALA A 107 -9.71 3.51 15.80
N TYR A 108 -9.35 2.66 14.83
CA TYR A 108 -9.75 1.25 14.82
C TYR A 108 -9.23 0.52 16.06
N TRP A 109 -7.94 0.63 16.38
CA TRP A 109 -7.36 -0.05 17.53
C TRP A 109 -7.88 0.49 18.87
N ASN A 110 -8.12 1.79 18.98
CA ASN A 110 -8.75 2.38 20.17
C ASN A 110 -10.16 1.81 20.39
N LYS A 111 -10.95 1.64 19.32
CA LYS A 111 -12.28 1.01 19.40
C LYS A 111 -12.19 -0.46 19.81
N VAL A 112 -11.27 -1.22 19.21
CA VAL A 112 -11.08 -2.64 19.55
C VAL A 112 -10.64 -2.81 21.01
N ASN A 113 -9.71 -1.98 21.48
CA ASN A 113 -9.21 -2.03 22.86
C ASN A 113 -10.29 -1.64 23.88
N SER A 114 -11.04 -0.55 23.63
CA SER A 114 -12.14 -0.13 24.50
C SER A 114 -13.32 -1.11 24.54
N GLN A 115 -13.56 -1.88 23.47
CA GLN A 115 -14.56 -2.96 23.49
C GLN A 115 -14.11 -4.17 24.31
N ASN A 116 -12.80 -4.45 24.35
CA ASN A 116 -12.21 -5.51 25.17
C ASN A 116 -12.08 -5.12 26.67
N GLU A 117 -12.28 -3.84 27.01
CA GLU A 117 -12.31 -3.34 28.40
C GLU A 117 -13.70 -3.47 29.06
N ASN A 118 -14.73 -3.95 28.35
CA ASN A 118 -15.95 -4.43 29.02
C ASN A 118 -15.65 -5.71 29.80
N PRO A 119 -15.96 -5.77 31.12
CA PRO A 119 -15.32 -6.70 32.02
C PRO A 119 -15.77 -8.13 31.69
N MET A 120 -14.87 -8.91 31.08
CA MET A 120 -14.94 -10.36 31.21
C MET A 120 -14.78 -10.65 32.69
N GLY A 121 -15.91 -10.98 33.33
CA GLY A 121 -16.04 -11.17 34.75
C GLY A 121 -14.88 -11.98 35.31
N GLY A 122 -14.23 -11.44 36.34
CA GLY A 122 -13.30 -12.17 37.15
C GLY A 122 -13.98 -13.43 37.66
N THR A 123 -13.59 -14.57 37.12
CA THR A 123 -13.71 -15.86 37.80
C THR A 123 -12.30 -16.26 38.20
N THR A 124 -11.86 -15.67 39.31
CA THR A 124 -10.78 -16.26 40.11
C THR A 124 -11.32 -17.60 40.59
N THR A 125 -10.93 -18.68 39.92
CA THR A 125 -11.05 -20.01 40.52
C THR A 125 -9.70 -20.34 41.09
N GLU A 126 -9.63 -20.42 42.42
CA GLU A 126 -8.44 -20.85 43.15
C GLU A 126 -7.95 -22.23 42.66
N PRO A 127 -6.64 -22.50 42.75
CA PRO A 127 -6.03 -23.69 42.19
C PRO A 127 -6.40 -24.89 43.07
N ASN A 128 -7.12 -25.85 42.52
CA ASN A 128 -7.24 -27.17 43.12
C ASN A 128 -6.26 -28.10 42.41
N ASP A 129 -5.31 -28.61 43.20
CA ASP A 129 -4.26 -29.54 42.80
C ASP A 129 -4.81 -30.74 42.04
N SER A 130 -4.37 -30.92 40.79
CA SER A 130 -4.19 -32.25 40.19
C SER A 130 -3.44 -32.14 38.86
N SER A 131 -2.22 -32.66 38.87
CA SER A 131 -1.41 -33.16 37.75
C SER A 131 -1.94 -32.96 36.32
N ALA A 132 -1.34 -32.00 35.59
CA ALA A 132 -0.98 -32.03 34.17
C ALA A 132 -0.95 -30.60 33.62
N GLY A 133 0.24 -29.99 33.59
CA GLY A 133 0.44 -28.61 33.15
C GLY A 133 0.03 -28.39 31.70
N LYS A 134 -1.20 -27.89 31.50
CA LYS A 134 -1.68 -27.34 30.23
C LYS A 134 -1.19 -25.91 30.11
N ILE A 135 -0.28 -25.66 29.18
CA ILE A 135 0.17 -24.32 28.80
C ILE A 135 -1.01 -23.62 28.11
N VAL A 136 -1.57 -22.61 28.76
CA VAL A 136 -2.53 -21.70 28.14
C VAL A 136 -1.74 -20.69 27.30
N LEU A 137 -1.76 -20.89 25.98
CA LEU A 137 -1.22 -19.95 25.00
C LEU A 137 -2.16 -18.73 24.90
N GLY A 138 -1.98 -17.79 25.82
CA GLY A 138 -2.49 -16.43 25.66
C GLY A 138 -1.73 -15.72 24.54
N VAL A 139 -2.48 -15.19 23.58
CA VAL A 139 -2.00 -14.53 22.35
C VAL A 139 -1.04 -13.38 22.67
N LEU A 140 0.27 -13.63 22.56
CA LEU A 140 1.32 -12.63 22.42
C LEU A 140 1.53 -12.37 20.93
N ALA A 141 0.74 -11.48 20.33
CA ALA A 141 0.99 -11.00 18.98
C ALA A 141 1.28 -9.49 19.02
N LEU A 142 2.55 -9.15 18.77
CA LEU A 142 3.10 -7.82 18.41
C LEU A 142 3.79 -6.97 19.49
N VAL A 143 4.70 -7.58 20.27
CA VAL A 143 5.93 -6.89 20.74
C VAL A 143 7.20 -7.46 20.09
N GLY A 144 7.08 -8.57 19.33
CA GLY A 144 8.20 -9.38 18.87
C GLY A 144 9.21 -8.69 17.93
N TYR A 145 8.77 -7.78 17.05
CA TYR A 145 9.70 -7.18 16.09
C TYR A 145 10.63 -6.12 16.72
N GLY A 146 10.13 -5.34 17.69
CA GLY A 146 10.93 -4.34 18.41
C GLY A 146 11.92 -4.96 19.40
N ALA A 147 11.51 -6.02 20.11
CA ALA A 147 12.37 -6.71 21.05
C ALA A 147 13.51 -7.49 20.37
N TYR A 148 13.26 -8.09 19.20
CA TYR A 148 14.29 -8.84 18.45
C TYR A 148 15.46 -7.94 17.99
N MET A 149 15.18 -6.70 17.55
CA MET A 149 16.21 -5.71 17.20
C MET A 149 17.01 -5.25 18.42
N ALA A 150 16.36 -5.05 19.57
CA ALA A 150 17.05 -4.64 20.79
C ALA A 150 18.01 -5.73 21.31
N ILE A 151 17.60 -7.00 21.29
CA ILE A 151 18.41 -8.12 21.80
C ILE A 151 19.63 -8.41 20.88
N THR A 152 19.45 -8.31 19.57
CA THR A 152 20.56 -8.51 18.61
C THR A 152 21.59 -7.36 18.61
N HIS A 153 21.18 -6.14 18.92
CA HIS A 153 22.12 -5.02 19.07
C HIS A 153 22.95 -5.08 20.37
N PHE A 154 22.41 -5.62 21.46
CA PHE A 154 23.14 -5.76 22.73
C PHE A 154 24.14 -6.92 22.73
N THR A 155 23.86 -8.00 21.99
CA THR A 155 24.76 -9.16 21.89
C THR A 155 26.00 -8.86 21.03
N LYS A 156 25.85 -8.12 19.92
CA LYS A 156 27.00 -7.69 19.10
C LYS A 156 27.97 -6.73 19.79
N LYS A 157 27.54 -6.01 20.84
CA LYS A 157 28.40 -5.04 21.55
C LYS A 157 29.28 -5.67 22.63
N LYS A 158 29.08 -6.95 22.98
CA LYS A 158 29.88 -7.66 24.00
C LYS A 158 31.02 -8.50 23.43
N GLU A 159 31.11 -8.69 22.11
CA GLU A 159 32.19 -9.44 21.46
C GLU A 159 33.29 -8.53 20.87
N GLY A 160 33.25 -7.23 21.16
CA GLY A 160 34.15 -6.23 20.58
C GLY A 160 34.72 -5.24 21.59
N SER A 161 35.14 -5.70 22.77
CA SER A 161 36.05 -4.99 23.67
C SER A 161 36.96 -5.95 24.42
#